data_AF-A0A524D0W2-F1
#
_entry.id   AF-A0A524D0W2-F1
#
_cell.length_a   1.000
_cell.length_b   1.000
_cell.length_c   1.000
_cell.angle_alpha   90.00
_cell.angle_beta   90.00
_cell.angle_gamma   90.00
#
_symmetry.space_group_name_H-M   'P 1'
#
loop_
_entity.id
_entity.type
_entity.pdbx_description
1 polymer ?
#
loop_
_entity_poly.entity_id
_entity_poly.type
_entity_poly.pdbx_seq_one_letter_code
_entity_poly.pdbx_strand_id
1 'polypeptide(L)'
;MTEDSTHGRCSRCQTNTATHMCEDCGIAVCSECLETKSTDYVVCGECHATLGTPSPEEDFTECPECESTNLCEGKRTVDICPSCHSTRVVLLEERRRSLALGMRHAIMAIQYGHTKLREYNNKLRTAKRHLVSLRMANFLHYKWLEEKIEAIDGEIPAIKTRISSQAEIVAKKMAAETKNLIDYTLWTTPQFPFIEGVTNRVTEIGNYYKQNVDEALEPLRTTLKEVKKQLDGIEYYKNQFSLFYEHGQLAVGELPVCAMPEIRVTGSDFLKNEKATGALFLTNRRIVFIAETGLVRKKMESVFDFPLMYLKSVEEDGRFRKRLVLKMKQGDLRISCSDQTMKILPDYIEIARKFDKYIQTDMQRVRKLEQEETNISDVRLKIEELVYSLLSTSTRGYEDAPNPRSVDSYRKRPWAERGLGEIPYGAGYAGRDEFRDRLEQSFGRERSDWSHISDPTKRRNLESLRRDAESINQAIRETVRLLRDGRLVAEDFIRRYKDLMRDSYYNRREIDRLSRQTRTRYW
;
A
#
# COMPACT_ATOMS: atom_id res chain seq x y z
N MET A 1 46.11 21.87 -24.00
CA MET A 1 45.57 20.53 -23.76
C MET A 1 44.86 20.12 -25.03
N THR A 2 45.49 19.22 -25.79
CA THR A 2 45.00 18.72 -27.07
C THR A 2 43.79 17.84 -26.83
N GLU A 3 42.64 18.22 -27.39
CA GLU A 3 41.44 17.39 -27.37
C GLU A 3 41.71 16.08 -28.11
N ASP A 4 41.61 14.95 -27.40
CA ASP A 4 41.75 13.59 -27.92
C ASP A 4 40.64 13.30 -28.95
N SER A 5 40.95 13.57 -30.21
CA SER A 5 40.09 13.34 -31.39
C SER A 5 39.84 11.86 -31.74
N THR A 6 40.25 10.93 -30.87
CA THR A 6 40.04 9.48 -30.99
C THR A 6 38.81 8.98 -30.22
N HIS A 7 38.17 9.83 -29.42
CA HIS A 7 36.98 9.46 -28.64
C HIS A 7 35.81 9.07 -29.58
N GLY A 8 35.45 7.78 -29.54
CA GLY A 8 34.35 7.22 -30.34
C GLY A 8 34.78 6.46 -31.60
N ARG A 9 36.08 6.36 -31.91
CA ARG A 9 36.59 5.54 -33.02
C ARG A 9 36.98 4.14 -32.55
N CYS A 10 36.91 3.16 -33.45
CA CYS A 10 37.33 1.80 -33.18
C CYS A 10 38.84 1.76 -32.89
N SER A 11 39.23 1.14 -31.77
CA SER A 11 40.64 1.01 -31.38
C SER A 11 41.48 0.16 -32.34
N ARG A 12 40.86 -0.67 -33.18
CA ARG A 12 41.54 -1.57 -34.13
C ARG A 12 41.77 -0.90 -35.49
N CYS A 13 40.71 -0.37 -36.13
CA CYS A 13 40.82 0.22 -37.47
C CYS A 13 40.98 1.74 -37.48
N GLN A 14 40.66 2.44 -36.37
CA GLN A 14 40.73 3.90 -36.22
C GLN A 14 39.92 4.73 -37.24
N THR A 15 39.18 4.08 -38.14
CA THR A 15 38.37 4.70 -39.20
C THR A 15 36.89 4.72 -38.85
N ASN A 16 36.35 3.58 -38.40
CA ASN A 16 34.93 3.43 -38.09
C ASN A 16 34.61 3.86 -36.66
N THR A 17 33.34 4.25 -36.42
CA THR A 17 32.84 4.51 -35.07
C THR A 17 32.76 3.23 -34.25
N ALA A 18 33.24 3.26 -33.01
CA ALA A 18 33.12 2.14 -32.09
C ALA A 18 31.65 1.92 -31.71
N THR A 19 31.18 0.68 -31.82
CA THR A 19 29.81 0.27 -31.50
C THR A 19 29.76 -0.71 -30.33
N HIS A 20 30.85 -1.44 -30.08
CA HIS A 20 30.96 -2.48 -29.06
C HIS A 20 32.12 -2.21 -28.12
N MET A 21 32.05 -2.77 -26.91
CA MET A 21 33.10 -2.76 -25.90
C MET A 21 33.27 -4.15 -25.31
N CYS A 22 34.51 -4.58 -25.07
CA CYS A 22 34.79 -5.74 -24.24
C CYS A 22 34.80 -5.34 -22.76
N GLU A 23 34.03 -6.02 -21.92
CA GLU A 23 33.98 -5.74 -20.48
C GLU A 23 35.27 -6.12 -19.73
N ASP A 24 36.03 -7.10 -20.25
CA ASP A 24 37.22 -7.59 -19.55
C ASP A 24 38.48 -6.76 -19.83
N CYS A 25 38.65 -6.26 -21.06
CA CYS A 25 39.81 -5.43 -21.43
C CYS A 25 39.49 -3.95 -21.70
N GLY A 26 38.21 -3.57 -21.71
CA GLY A 26 37.75 -2.18 -21.89
C GLY A 26 37.93 -1.60 -23.29
N ILE A 27 38.37 -2.40 -24.27
CA ILE A 27 38.63 -1.93 -25.64
C ILE A 27 37.31 -1.75 -26.39
N ALA A 28 37.20 -0.64 -27.13
CA ALA A 28 36.04 -0.28 -27.94
C ALA A 28 36.29 -0.57 -29.43
N VAL A 29 35.41 -1.34 -30.07
CA VAL A 29 35.57 -1.80 -31.46
C VAL A 29 34.31 -1.56 -32.30
N CYS A 30 34.47 -1.39 -33.62
CA CYS A 30 33.34 -1.39 -34.55
C CYS A 30 32.91 -2.82 -34.86
N SER A 31 31.69 -2.97 -35.37
CA SER A 31 31.12 -4.28 -35.70
C SER A 31 31.97 -5.08 -36.69
N GLU A 32 32.64 -4.39 -37.63
CA GLU A 32 33.53 -5.02 -38.63
C GLU A 32 34.86 -5.53 -38.07
N CYS A 33 35.26 -5.05 -36.88
CA CYS A 33 36.52 -5.43 -36.25
C CYS A 33 36.36 -6.51 -35.16
N LEU A 34 35.12 -6.94 -34.91
CA LEU A 34 34.83 -8.07 -34.04
C LEU A 34 35.27 -9.37 -34.69
N GLU A 35 35.80 -10.27 -33.88
CA GLU A 35 36.11 -11.63 -34.31
C GLU A 35 34.93 -12.52 -33.95
N THR A 36 34.60 -13.50 -34.79
CA THR A 36 33.52 -14.45 -34.50
C THR A 36 34.13 -15.80 -34.17
N LYS A 37 33.78 -16.36 -33.01
CA LYS A 37 34.06 -17.75 -32.68
C LYS A 37 32.82 -18.57 -32.97
N SER A 38 32.92 -19.53 -33.88
CA SER A 38 31.88 -20.53 -34.09
C SER A 38 32.20 -21.79 -33.30
N THR A 39 31.26 -22.22 -32.47
CA THR A 39 31.29 -23.52 -31.82
C THR A 39 30.16 -24.36 -32.39
N ASP A 40 30.51 -25.50 -32.97
CA ASP A 40 29.53 -26.47 -33.44
C ASP A 40 28.95 -27.20 -32.22
N TYR A 41 27.65 -27.43 -32.20
CA TYR A 41 26.96 -28.08 -31.11
C TYR A 41 25.91 -29.03 -31.66
N VAL A 42 25.67 -30.13 -30.95
CA VAL A 42 24.71 -31.14 -31.38
C VAL A 42 23.35 -30.84 -30.75
N VAL A 43 22.30 -30.94 -31.57
CA VAL A 43 20.90 -30.82 -31.15
C VAL A 43 20.15 -32.05 -31.61
N CYS A 44 19.26 -32.57 -30.77
CA CYS A 44 18.36 -33.63 -31.23
C CYS A 44 17.36 -33.08 -32.27
N GLY A 45 17.27 -33.72 -33.43
CA GLY A 45 16.34 -33.39 -34.50
C GLY A 45 14.88 -33.67 -34.16
N GLU A 46 14.59 -34.50 -33.16
CA GLU A 46 13.22 -34.83 -32.75
C GLU A 46 12.72 -34.03 -31.53
N CYS A 47 13.50 -33.92 -30.45
CA CYS A 47 13.09 -33.20 -29.24
C CYS A 47 13.71 -31.79 -29.09
N HIS A 48 14.62 -31.40 -29.98
CA HIS A 48 15.35 -30.11 -29.94
C HIS A 48 16.20 -29.88 -28.67
N ALA A 49 16.48 -30.92 -27.89
CA ALA A 49 17.39 -30.84 -26.76
C ALA A 49 18.81 -30.48 -27.23
N THR A 50 19.43 -29.49 -26.59
CA THR A 50 20.80 -29.04 -26.90
C THR A 50 21.81 -29.90 -26.12
N LEU A 51 22.55 -30.75 -26.83
CA LEU A 51 23.48 -31.73 -26.23
C LEU A 51 24.89 -31.16 -26.00
N GLY A 52 25.22 -30.02 -26.64
CA GLY A 52 26.51 -29.34 -26.47
C GLY A 52 27.57 -29.79 -27.49
N THR A 53 28.84 -29.57 -27.17
CA THR A 53 29.99 -30.02 -27.98
C THR A 53 30.42 -31.42 -27.55
N PRO A 54 30.55 -32.41 -28.45
CA PRO A 54 31.10 -33.73 -28.09
C PRO A 54 32.52 -33.58 -27.56
N SER A 55 32.86 -34.35 -26.52
CA SER A 55 34.22 -34.39 -25.99
C SER A 55 35.10 -35.24 -26.91
N PRO A 56 36.42 -35.03 -26.99
CA PRO A 56 37.29 -35.77 -27.91
C PRO A 56 37.33 -37.30 -27.69
N GLU A 57 36.74 -37.80 -26.59
CA GLU A 57 36.65 -39.22 -26.26
C GLU A 57 35.20 -39.76 -26.26
N GLU A 58 34.18 -38.91 -26.47
CA GLU A 58 32.76 -39.31 -26.48
C GLU A 58 31.97 -38.61 -27.61
N ASP A 59 31.53 -39.39 -28.59
CA ASP A 59 30.56 -38.98 -29.60
C ASP A 59 29.13 -39.21 -29.09
N PHE A 60 28.24 -38.22 -29.25
CA PHE A 60 26.82 -38.42 -28.98
C PHE A 60 26.23 -39.33 -30.06
N THR A 61 25.89 -40.57 -29.71
CA THR A 61 25.23 -41.51 -30.63
C THR A 61 23.71 -41.44 -30.57
N GLU A 62 23.15 -41.09 -29.40
CA GLU A 62 21.72 -41.03 -29.13
C GLU A 62 21.39 -39.84 -28.22
N CYS A 63 20.18 -39.27 -28.38
CA CYS A 63 19.72 -38.21 -27.50
C CYS A 63 19.38 -38.77 -26.11
N PRO A 64 19.98 -38.28 -25.01
CA PRO A 64 19.70 -38.75 -23.66
C PRO A 64 18.27 -38.45 -23.17
N GLU A 65 17.53 -37.56 -23.83
CA GLU A 65 16.15 -37.21 -23.44
C GLU A 65 15.07 -38.02 -24.17
N CYS A 66 15.35 -38.50 -25.39
CA CYS A 66 14.33 -39.16 -26.22
C CYS A 66 14.84 -40.40 -26.96
N GLU A 67 16.09 -40.82 -26.71
CA GLU A 67 16.75 -41.99 -27.32
C GLU A 67 16.83 -41.93 -28.86
N SER A 68 16.53 -40.77 -29.45
CA SER A 68 16.57 -40.57 -30.88
C SER A 68 18.01 -40.51 -31.38
N THR A 69 18.28 -41.25 -32.46
CA THR A 69 19.55 -41.21 -33.21
C THR A 69 19.62 -40.04 -34.19
N ASN A 70 18.51 -39.31 -34.37
CA ASN A 70 18.45 -38.15 -35.24
C ASN A 70 19.11 -36.95 -34.56
N LEU A 71 20.43 -36.84 -34.72
CA LEU A 71 21.23 -35.75 -34.19
C LEU A 71 21.64 -34.80 -35.33
N CYS A 72 21.40 -33.52 -35.13
CA CYS A 72 21.72 -32.46 -36.09
C CYS A 72 22.82 -31.56 -35.52
N GLU A 73 23.78 -31.20 -36.35
CA GLU A 73 24.82 -30.23 -36.00
C GLU A 73 24.29 -28.80 -36.22
N GLY A 74 24.25 -28.02 -35.15
CA GLY A 74 24.02 -26.58 -35.16
C GLY A 74 25.34 -25.83 -35.02
N LYS A 75 25.44 -24.65 -35.66
CA LYS A 75 26.61 -23.77 -35.52
C LYS A 75 26.24 -22.55 -34.72
N ARG A 76 26.85 -22.37 -33.53
CA ARG A 76 26.66 -21.17 -32.71
C ARG A 76 27.82 -20.22 -32.95
N THR A 77 27.54 -19.08 -33.56
CA THR A 77 28.50 -17.98 -33.71
C THR A 77 28.35 -17.01 -32.54
N VAL A 78 29.47 -16.69 -31.88
CA VAL A 78 29.53 -15.68 -30.81
C VAL A 78 30.62 -14.69 -31.15
N ASP A 79 30.32 -13.40 -31.00
CA ASP A 79 31.29 -12.33 -31.16
C ASP A 79 32.27 -12.33 -29.98
N ILE A 80 33.56 -12.27 -30.29
CA ILE A 80 34.66 -12.24 -29.32
C ILE A 80 35.50 -10.99 -29.51
N CYS A 81 36.09 -10.55 -28.40
CA CYS A 81 37.00 -9.40 -28.41
C CYS A 81 38.26 -9.75 -29.20
N PRO A 82 38.69 -8.90 -30.15
CA PRO A 82 39.87 -9.16 -30.96
C PRO A 82 41.21 -8.99 -30.23
N SER A 83 41.20 -8.50 -28.98
CA SER A 83 42.42 -8.26 -28.20
C SER A 83 42.63 -9.25 -27.06
N CYS A 84 41.55 -9.72 -26.42
CA CYS A 84 41.64 -10.68 -25.31
C CYS A 84 40.83 -11.97 -25.55
N HIS A 85 40.16 -12.09 -26.71
CA HIS A 85 39.28 -13.22 -27.08
C HIS A 85 38.14 -13.51 -26.10
N SER A 86 37.82 -12.56 -25.20
CA SER A 86 36.66 -12.66 -24.32
C SER A 86 35.36 -12.60 -25.12
N THR A 87 34.39 -13.43 -24.73
CA THR A 87 33.01 -13.41 -25.23
C THR A 87 32.16 -12.32 -24.60
N ARG A 88 32.69 -11.57 -23.61
CA ARG A 88 31.98 -10.48 -22.92
C ARG A 88 32.06 -9.18 -23.71
N VAL A 89 31.48 -9.19 -24.89
CA VAL A 89 31.36 -8.02 -25.77
C VAL A 89 29.93 -7.50 -25.67
N VAL A 90 29.80 -6.21 -25.36
CA VAL A 90 28.50 -5.53 -25.19
C VAL A 90 28.40 -4.31 -26.10
N LEU A 91 27.18 -3.95 -26.49
CA LEU A 91 26.94 -2.70 -27.20
C LEU A 91 27.26 -1.52 -26.30
N LEU A 92 28.04 -0.56 -26.81
CA LEU A 92 28.43 0.64 -26.05
C LEU A 92 27.22 1.43 -25.57
N GLU A 93 26.22 1.56 -26.44
CA GLU A 93 24.97 2.27 -26.13
C GLU A 93 24.15 1.55 -25.05
N GLU A 94 24.14 0.22 -25.06
CA GLU A 94 23.48 -0.57 -24.01
C GLU A 94 24.18 -0.42 -22.67
N ARG A 95 25.52 -0.43 -22.65
CA ARG A 95 26.29 -0.19 -21.42
C ARG A 95 26.05 1.22 -20.86
N ARG A 96 26.03 2.24 -21.71
CA ARG A 96 25.68 3.62 -21.31
C ARG A 96 24.28 3.70 -20.69
N ARG A 97 23.29 3.09 -21.34
CA ARG A 97 21.91 3.06 -20.82
C ARG A 97 21.80 2.34 -19.49
N SER A 98 22.48 1.20 -19.35
CA SER A 98 22.50 0.43 -18.10
C SER A 98 23.08 1.24 -16.94
N LEU A 99 24.23 1.90 -17.14
CA LEU A 99 24.85 2.76 -16.14
C LEU A 99 23.98 4.00 -15.81
N ALA A 100 23.37 4.63 -16.83
CA ALA A 100 22.47 5.76 -16.64
C ALA A 100 21.22 5.38 -15.84
N LEU A 101 20.65 4.21 -16.13
CA LEU A 101 19.52 3.65 -15.41
C LEU A 101 19.89 3.30 -13.97
N GLY A 102 21.07 2.72 -13.74
CA GLY A 102 21.62 2.48 -12.40
C GLY A 102 21.75 3.77 -11.58
N MET A 103 22.36 4.82 -12.15
CA MET A 103 22.48 6.13 -11.51
C MET A 103 21.11 6.76 -11.20
N ARG A 104 20.18 6.70 -12.15
CA ARG A 104 18.81 7.21 -11.97
C ARG A 104 18.10 6.47 -10.84
N HIS A 105 18.19 5.15 -10.78
CA HIS A 105 17.61 4.37 -9.69
C HIS A 105 18.23 4.70 -8.33
N ALA A 106 19.54 4.93 -8.28
CA ALA A 106 20.23 5.34 -7.06
C ALA A 106 19.71 6.71 -6.56
N ILE A 107 19.54 7.69 -7.47
CA ILE A 107 18.96 9.00 -7.14
C ILE A 107 17.50 8.88 -6.68
N MET A 108 16.71 8.01 -7.33
CA MET A 108 15.31 7.77 -6.96
C MET A 108 15.15 7.19 -5.55
N ALA A 109 16.21 6.70 -4.91
CA ALA A 109 16.16 6.22 -3.52
C ALA A 109 15.65 7.29 -2.53
N ILE A 110 15.80 8.60 -2.83
CA ILE A 110 15.26 9.69 -1.99
C ILE A 110 13.71 9.62 -1.90
N GLN A 111 13.03 9.07 -2.91
CA GLN A 111 11.57 8.89 -2.89
C GLN A 111 11.09 7.96 -1.76
N TYR A 112 11.99 7.15 -1.18
CA TYR A 112 11.67 6.29 -0.04
C TYR A 112 11.06 7.06 1.13
N GLY A 113 11.55 8.28 1.41
CA GLY A 113 11.08 9.10 2.53
C GLY A 113 9.59 9.39 2.49
N HIS A 114 9.10 9.97 1.39
CA HIS A 114 7.66 10.26 1.27
C HIS A 114 6.83 8.98 1.12
N THR A 115 7.38 7.92 0.52
CA THR A 115 6.68 6.63 0.36
C THR A 115 6.41 6.00 1.71
N LYS A 116 7.42 5.92 2.59
CA LYS A 116 7.26 5.38 3.95
C LYS A 116 6.40 6.23 4.85
N LEU A 117 6.48 7.55 4.72
CA LEU A 117 5.58 8.45 5.43
C LEU A 117 4.12 8.26 4.98
N ARG A 118 3.87 8.04 3.68
CA ARG A 118 2.53 7.73 3.15
C ARG A 118 2.00 6.39 3.67
N GLU A 119 2.81 5.34 3.62
CA GLU A 119 2.44 4.03 4.19
C GLU A 119 2.06 4.15 5.67
N TYR A 120 2.84 4.90 6.45
CA TYR A 120 2.58 5.16 7.86
C TYR A 120 1.26 5.91 8.06
N ASN A 121 1.05 7.02 7.34
CA ASN A 121 -0.15 7.83 7.44
C ASN A 121 -1.42 7.05 7.10
N ASN A 122 -1.36 6.19 6.07
CA ASN A 122 -2.46 5.29 5.73
C ASN A 122 -2.77 4.31 6.87
N LYS A 123 -1.74 3.73 7.49
CA LYS A 123 -1.90 2.82 8.64
C LYS A 123 -2.52 3.52 9.85
N LEU A 124 -2.14 4.78 10.10
CA LEU A 124 -2.70 5.61 11.16
C LEU A 124 -4.17 5.94 10.89
N ARG A 125 -4.50 6.38 9.67
CA ARG A 125 -5.88 6.66 9.25
C ARG A 125 -6.81 5.45 9.41
N THR A 126 -6.32 4.25 9.08
CA THR A 126 -7.07 3.02 9.33
C THR A 126 -7.30 2.78 10.82
N ALA A 127 -6.28 2.98 11.67
CA ALA A 127 -6.43 2.84 13.12
C ALA A 127 -7.42 3.86 13.71
N LYS A 128 -7.37 5.12 13.26
CA LYS A 128 -8.34 6.17 13.63
C LYS A 128 -9.77 5.75 13.32
N ARG A 129 -10.04 5.34 12.08
CA ARG A 129 -11.37 4.86 11.64
C ARG A 129 -11.83 3.64 12.43
N HIS A 130 -10.91 2.73 12.73
CA HIS A 130 -11.22 1.53 13.52
C HIS A 130 -11.62 1.90 14.94
N LEU A 131 -10.87 2.78 15.61
CA LEU A 131 -11.23 3.33 16.91
C LEU A 131 -12.61 4.00 16.88
N VAL A 132 -12.86 4.87 15.91
CA VAL A 132 -14.16 5.56 15.75
C VAL A 132 -15.29 4.56 15.61
N SER A 133 -15.13 3.53 14.76
CA SER A 133 -16.11 2.45 14.57
C SER A 133 -16.43 1.71 15.88
N LEU A 134 -15.41 1.40 16.68
CA LEU A 134 -15.58 0.76 17.99
C LEU A 134 -16.34 1.65 18.98
N ARG A 135 -16.02 2.95 19.01
CA ARG A 135 -16.72 3.92 19.87
C ARG A 135 -18.17 4.12 19.44
N MET A 136 -18.45 4.14 18.13
CA MET A 136 -19.82 4.18 17.59
C MET A 136 -20.62 2.91 17.96
N ALA A 137 -19.95 1.78 18.16
CA ALA A 137 -20.55 0.55 18.67
C ALA A 137 -20.63 0.49 20.22
N ASN A 138 -20.43 1.61 20.92
CA ASN A 138 -20.47 1.75 22.39
C ASN A 138 -19.39 0.95 23.16
N PHE A 139 -18.33 0.50 22.50
CA PHE A 139 -17.16 -0.05 23.18
C PHE A 139 -16.25 1.10 23.64
N LEU A 140 -16.53 1.66 24.82
CA LEU A 140 -15.93 2.91 25.29
C LEU A 140 -14.76 2.74 26.27
N HIS A 141 -14.36 1.52 26.63
CA HIS A 141 -13.22 1.29 27.51
C HIS A 141 -11.89 1.57 26.80
N TYR A 142 -10.82 1.79 27.60
CA TYR A 142 -9.48 2.18 27.13
C TYR A 142 -9.40 3.58 26.49
N LYS A 143 -9.79 4.62 27.25
CA LYS A 143 -9.71 6.03 26.83
C LYS A 143 -8.31 6.57 26.47
N TRP A 144 -7.25 5.87 26.85
CA TRP A 144 -5.87 6.27 26.50
C TRP A 144 -5.54 5.99 25.03
N LEU A 145 -6.38 5.24 24.31
CA LEU A 145 -6.17 5.00 22.88
C LEU A 145 -6.22 6.30 22.08
N GLU A 146 -7.14 7.18 22.44
CA GLU A 146 -7.25 8.53 21.90
C GLU A 146 -5.98 9.35 22.19
N GLU A 147 -5.50 9.32 23.44
CA GLU A 147 -4.26 10.01 23.85
C GLU A 147 -3.04 9.51 23.06
N LYS A 148 -2.91 8.20 22.85
CA LYS A 148 -1.82 7.61 22.07
C LYS A 148 -1.87 8.02 20.60
N ILE A 149 -3.07 8.08 20.00
CA ILE A 149 -3.22 8.53 18.60
C ILE A 149 -2.91 10.02 18.48
N GLU A 150 -3.35 10.85 19.43
CA GLU A 150 -3.05 12.28 19.43
C GLU A 150 -1.56 12.57 19.63
N ALA A 151 -0.89 11.82 20.51
CA ALA A 151 0.55 11.91 20.68
C ALA A 151 1.29 11.59 19.37
N ILE A 152 0.84 10.55 18.65
CA ILE A 152 1.34 10.24 17.31
C ILE A 152 1.13 11.43 16.37
N ASP A 153 -0.09 11.99 16.29
CA ASP A 153 -0.39 13.11 15.39
C ASP A 153 0.46 14.35 15.69
N GLY A 154 0.70 14.65 16.98
CA GLY A 154 1.54 15.75 17.43
C GLY A 154 3.01 15.61 17.02
N GLU A 155 3.52 14.39 16.88
CA GLU A 155 4.90 14.12 16.47
C GLU A 155 5.12 14.12 14.95
N ILE A 156 4.07 13.90 14.15
CA ILE A 156 4.20 13.82 12.68
C ILE A 156 4.85 15.07 12.06
N PRO A 157 4.51 16.33 12.44
CA PRO A 157 5.16 17.52 11.89
C PRO A 157 6.68 17.53 12.08
N ALA A 158 7.17 17.06 13.24
CA ALA A 158 8.60 16.96 13.51
C ALA A 158 9.27 15.91 12.62
N ILE A 159 8.62 14.74 12.45
CA ILE A 159 9.11 13.69 11.56
C ILE A 159 9.11 14.13 10.09
N LYS A 160 8.06 14.82 9.63
CA LYS A 160 8.02 15.41 8.28
C LYS A 160 9.21 16.32 8.03
N THR A 161 9.50 17.20 8.99
CA THR A 161 10.62 18.14 8.92
C THR A 161 11.95 17.40 8.88
N ARG A 162 12.14 16.38 9.74
CA ARG A 162 13.34 15.55 9.77
C ARG A 162 13.56 14.78 8.46
N ILE A 163 12.53 14.14 7.91
CA ILE A 163 12.63 13.40 6.64
C ILE A 163 12.96 14.35 5.49
N SER A 164 12.34 15.54 5.48
CA SER A 164 12.55 16.55 4.44
C SER A 164 13.96 17.15 4.50
N SER A 165 14.46 17.49 5.68
CA SER A 165 15.81 18.05 5.84
C SER A 165 16.89 17.02 5.52
N GLN A 166 16.69 15.76 5.92
CA GLN A 166 17.58 14.67 5.52
C GLN A 166 17.57 14.45 4.01
N ALA A 167 16.41 14.53 3.36
CA ALA A 167 16.32 14.44 1.91
C ALA A 167 17.11 15.55 1.22
N GLU A 168 17.06 16.79 1.71
CA GLU A 168 17.84 17.90 1.17
C GLU A 168 19.36 17.69 1.33
N ILE A 169 19.81 17.26 2.51
CA ILE A 169 21.23 16.98 2.77
C ILE A 169 21.73 15.88 1.83
N VAL A 170 20.96 14.81 1.70
CA VAL A 170 21.28 13.68 0.82
C VAL A 170 21.27 14.11 -0.64
N ALA A 171 20.27 14.88 -1.08
CA ALA A 171 20.21 15.41 -2.43
C ALA A 171 21.45 16.27 -2.76
N LYS A 172 21.89 17.15 -1.84
CA LYS A 172 23.11 17.94 -2.01
C LYS A 172 24.37 17.07 -2.13
N LYS A 173 24.47 15.99 -1.35
CA LYS A 173 25.58 15.03 -1.46
C LYS A 173 25.56 14.28 -2.79
N MET A 174 24.40 13.76 -3.20
CA MET A 174 24.24 13.11 -4.50
C MET A 174 24.56 14.07 -5.65
N ALA A 175 24.10 15.31 -5.57
CA ALA A 175 24.41 16.37 -6.53
C ALA A 175 25.90 16.65 -6.71
N ALA A 176 26.68 16.56 -5.63
CA ALA A 176 28.13 16.74 -5.67
C ALA A 176 28.82 15.56 -6.36
N GLU A 177 28.40 14.33 -6.05
CA GLU A 177 28.94 13.10 -6.65
C GLU A 177 28.59 12.95 -8.14
N THR A 178 27.39 13.39 -8.55
CA THR A 178 26.91 13.23 -9.93
C THR A 178 27.18 14.43 -10.84
N LYS A 179 27.98 15.40 -10.38
CA LYS A 179 28.30 16.62 -11.14
C LYS A 179 28.91 16.25 -12.50
N ASN A 180 28.34 16.77 -13.58
CA ASN A 180 28.72 16.51 -14.98
C ASN A 180 28.55 15.06 -15.45
N LEU A 181 27.88 14.21 -14.67
CA LEU A 181 27.66 12.79 -14.99
C LEU A 181 26.18 12.47 -15.25
N ILE A 182 25.31 13.45 -15.43
CA ILE A 182 23.88 13.17 -15.70
C ILE A 182 23.63 12.93 -17.20
N ASP A 183 24.39 13.59 -18.08
CA ASP A 183 24.29 13.38 -19.51
C ASP A 183 25.12 12.18 -19.96
N TYR A 184 24.45 11.04 -20.15
CA TYR A 184 25.10 9.78 -20.52
C TYR A 184 25.58 9.73 -21.97
N THR A 185 25.12 10.65 -22.82
CA THR A 185 25.52 10.69 -24.24
C THR A 185 26.98 11.12 -24.41
N LEU A 186 27.51 11.85 -23.43
CA LEU A 186 28.88 12.36 -23.40
C LEU A 186 29.89 11.36 -22.81
N TRP A 187 29.44 10.22 -22.28
CA TRP A 187 30.32 9.27 -21.59
C TRP A 187 31.20 8.49 -22.56
N THR A 188 32.49 8.40 -22.23
CA THR A 188 33.47 7.61 -22.98
C THR A 188 33.77 6.28 -22.28
N THR A 189 34.20 5.28 -23.05
CA THR A 189 34.52 3.92 -22.57
C THR A 189 35.44 3.90 -21.33
N PRO A 190 36.53 4.69 -21.27
CA PRO A 190 37.42 4.72 -20.11
C PRO A 190 36.76 5.28 -18.83
N GLN A 191 35.66 6.03 -18.96
CA GLN A 191 34.95 6.62 -17.81
C GLN A 191 33.98 5.64 -17.16
N PHE A 192 33.61 4.52 -17.81
CA PHE A 192 32.59 3.60 -17.29
C PHE A 192 32.91 3.04 -15.90
N PRO A 193 34.14 2.58 -15.58
CA PRO A 193 34.46 2.10 -14.23
C PRO A 193 34.32 3.20 -13.16
N PHE A 194 34.66 4.44 -13.52
CA PHE A 194 34.50 5.59 -12.63
C PHE A 194 33.02 5.91 -12.39
N ILE A 195 32.19 5.92 -13.44
CA ILE A 195 30.74 6.15 -13.35
C ILE A 195 30.06 5.06 -12.53
N GLU A 196 30.48 3.81 -12.68
CA GLU A 196 30.03 2.69 -11.85
C GLU A 196 30.39 2.91 -10.37
N GLY A 197 31.63 3.32 -10.09
CA GLY A 197 32.05 3.71 -8.74
C GLY A 197 31.21 4.86 -8.15
N VAL A 198 30.90 5.89 -8.93
CA VAL A 198 30.00 6.98 -8.51
C VAL A 198 28.59 6.45 -8.23
N THR A 199 28.07 5.59 -9.10
CA THR A 199 26.74 4.98 -8.95
C THR A 199 26.64 4.19 -7.65
N ASN A 200 27.68 3.44 -7.31
CA ASN A 200 27.77 2.68 -6.05
C ASN A 200 27.76 3.62 -4.83
N ARG A 201 28.55 4.70 -4.84
CA ARG A 201 28.55 5.71 -3.75
C ARG A 201 27.19 6.39 -3.59
N VAL A 202 26.54 6.78 -4.68
CA VAL A 202 25.18 7.36 -4.64
C VAL A 202 24.19 6.35 -4.08
N THR A 203 24.33 5.08 -4.44
CA THR A 203 23.50 3.98 -3.90
C THR A 203 23.69 3.83 -2.38
N GLU A 204 24.93 3.87 -1.90
CA GLU A 204 25.24 3.83 -0.45
C GLU A 204 24.64 5.02 0.30
N ILE A 205 24.79 6.24 -0.24
CA ILE A 205 24.17 7.45 0.32
C ILE A 205 22.63 7.28 0.38
N GLY A 206 22.03 6.72 -0.67
CA GLY A 206 20.61 6.41 -0.72
C GLY A 206 20.19 5.37 0.32
N ASN A 207 21.00 4.34 0.56
CA ASN A 207 20.72 3.33 1.58
C ASN A 207 20.83 3.88 3.00
N TYR A 208 21.81 4.75 3.27
CA TYR A 208 21.90 5.47 4.55
C TYR A 208 20.67 6.36 4.80
N TYR A 209 20.19 7.05 3.76
CA TYR A 209 18.94 7.80 3.85
C TYR A 209 17.73 6.92 4.23
N LYS A 210 17.61 5.73 3.63
CA LYS A 210 16.53 4.79 3.96
C LYS A 210 16.57 4.38 5.43
N GLN A 211 17.75 4.06 5.96
CA GLN A 211 17.94 3.71 7.37
C GLN A 211 17.51 4.86 8.28
N ASN A 212 17.94 6.09 8.02
CA ASN A 212 17.55 7.26 8.80
C ASN A 212 16.03 7.52 8.78
N VAL A 213 15.37 7.28 7.64
CA VAL A 213 13.91 7.39 7.52
C VAL A 213 13.21 6.34 8.38
N ASP A 214 13.70 5.10 8.35
CA ASP A 214 13.12 4.02 9.16
C ASP A 214 13.34 4.25 10.65
N GLU A 215 14.53 4.65 11.07
CA GLU A 215 14.83 5.03 12.46
C GLU A 215 13.95 6.18 12.96
N ALA A 216 13.73 7.20 12.12
CA ALA A 216 12.86 8.32 12.47
C ALA A 216 11.39 7.89 12.65
N LEU A 217 10.92 6.89 11.92
CA LEU A 217 9.54 6.40 11.99
C LEU A 217 9.33 5.30 13.04
N GLU A 218 10.39 4.64 13.51
CA GLU A 218 10.28 3.44 14.35
C GLU A 218 9.55 3.64 15.68
N PRO A 219 9.78 4.72 16.45
CA PRO A 219 9.04 4.97 17.69
C PRO A 219 7.52 5.06 17.44
N LEU A 220 7.14 5.82 16.42
CA LEU A 220 5.75 6.00 16.00
C LEU A 220 5.12 4.71 15.46
N ARG A 221 5.89 3.87 14.75
CA ARG A 221 5.45 2.55 14.27
C ARG A 221 5.18 1.61 15.44
N THR A 222 6.04 1.62 16.45
CA THR A 222 5.88 0.79 17.65
C THR A 222 4.62 1.16 18.43
N THR A 223 4.42 2.44 18.71
CA THR A 223 3.20 2.94 19.38
C THR A 223 1.94 2.60 18.58
N LEU A 224 1.96 2.83 17.26
CA LEU A 224 0.82 2.51 16.39
C LEU A 224 0.51 0.99 16.35
N LYS A 225 1.55 0.14 16.39
CA LYS A 225 1.38 -1.33 16.44
C LYS A 225 0.72 -1.77 17.74
N GLU A 226 1.09 -1.17 18.86
CA GLU A 226 0.46 -1.43 20.16
C GLU A 226 -1.02 -1.01 20.16
N VAL A 227 -1.30 0.21 19.66
CA VAL A 227 -2.68 0.72 19.51
C VAL A 227 -3.51 -0.24 18.66
N LYS A 228 -3.00 -0.68 17.50
CA LYS A 228 -3.71 -1.64 16.64
C LYS A 228 -4.00 -2.96 17.34
N LYS A 229 -3.03 -3.52 18.06
CA LYS A 229 -3.23 -4.76 18.83
C LYS A 229 -4.37 -4.61 19.85
N GLN A 230 -4.46 -3.45 20.52
CA GLN A 230 -5.55 -3.16 21.45
C GLN A 230 -6.89 -3.02 20.72
N LEU A 231 -6.94 -2.29 19.60
CA LEU A 231 -8.14 -2.14 18.77
C LEU A 231 -8.65 -3.48 18.23
N ASP A 232 -7.75 -4.34 17.74
CA ASP A 232 -8.08 -5.68 17.25
C ASP A 232 -8.67 -6.55 18.38
N GLY A 233 -8.16 -6.42 19.61
CA GLY A 233 -8.72 -7.09 20.78
C GLY A 233 -10.15 -6.62 21.11
N ILE A 234 -10.41 -5.31 21.07
CA ILE A 234 -11.77 -4.77 21.29
C ILE A 234 -12.71 -5.22 20.16
N GLU A 235 -12.25 -5.21 18.91
CA GLU A 235 -13.04 -5.66 17.76
C GLU A 235 -13.40 -7.14 17.85
N TYR A 236 -12.46 -7.98 18.30
CA TYR A 236 -12.75 -9.38 18.60
C TYR A 236 -13.92 -9.48 19.58
N TYR A 237 -13.86 -8.75 20.70
CA TYR A 237 -14.94 -8.77 21.68
C TYR A 237 -16.25 -8.20 21.17
N LYS A 238 -16.22 -7.13 20.36
CA LYS A 238 -17.40 -6.60 19.69
C LYS A 238 -18.09 -7.64 18.83
N ASN A 239 -17.32 -8.39 18.04
CA ASN A 239 -17.86 -9.45 17.20
C ASN A 239 -18.43 -10.60 18.04
N GLN A 240 -17.77 -11.00 19.12
CA GLN A 240 -18.32 -12.01 20.03
C GLN A 240 -19.58 -11.51 20.77
N PHE A 241 -19.67 -10.20 21.04
CA PHE A 241 -20.81 -9.60 21.71
C PHE A 241 -22.08 -9.58 20.84
N SER A 242 -21.98 -9.78 19.51
CA SER A 242 -23.18 -9.80 18.66
C SER A 242 -24.19 -10.87 19.08
N LEU A 243 -23.71 -12.02 19.56
CA LEU A 243 -24.52 -13.12 20.08
C LEU A 243 -25.37 -12.71 21.29
N PHE A 244 -24.94 -11.71 22.05
CA PHE A 244 -25.72 -11.20 23.18
C PHE A 244 -27.05 -10.60 22.71
N TYR A 245 -27.04 -9.84 21.62
CA TYR A 245 -28.21 -9.11 21.14
C TYR A 245 -29.29 -10.02 20.55
N GLU A 246 -28.97 -11.29 20.26
CA GLU A 246 -29.94 -12.31 19.84
C GLU A 246 -30.78 -12.83 21.00
N HIS A 247 -30.27 -12.75 22.23
CA HIS A 247 -30.85 -13.40 23.42
C HIS A 247 -31.09 -12.44 24.59
N GLY A 248 -30.62 -11.19 24.50
CA GLY A 248 -30.70 -10.21 25.56
C GLY A 248 -30.64 -8.78 25.02
N GLN A 249 -30.89 -7.82 25.91
CA GLN A 249 -30.83 -6.39 25.60
C GLN A 249 -30.07 -5.66 26.70
N LEU A 250 -29.29 -4.65 26.31
CA LEU A 250 -28.60 -3.78 27.25
C LEU A 250 -29.58 -2.78 27.87
N ALA A 251 -29.48 -2.58 29.17
CA ALA A 251 -30.25 -1.58 29.89
C ALA A 251 -29.77 -0.15 29.54
N VAL A 252 -30.60 0.85 29.84
CA VAL A 252 -30.22 2.26 29.61
C VAL A 252 -28.97 2.61 30.44
N GLY A 253 -27.92 3.07 29.74
CA GLY A 253 -26.61 3.38 30.33
C GLY A 253 -25.74 2.15 30.63
N GLU A 254 -26.15 0.96 30.19
CA GLU A 254 -25.31 -0.23 30.18
C GLU A 254 -24.47 -0.27 28.90
N LEU A 255 -23.17 -0.53 29.05
CA LEU A 255 -22.20 -0.51 27.98
C LEU A 255 -21.47 -1.85 27.90
N PRO A 256 -21.24 -2.38 26.68
CA PRO A 256 -20.52 -3.62 26.50
C PRO A 256 -19.04 -3.46 26.85
N VAL A 257 -18.46 -4.49 27.48
CA VAL A 257 -17.04 -4.52 27.85
C VAL A 257 -16.34 -5.62 27.06
N CYS A 258 -16.71 -6.88 27.29
CA CYS A 258 -16.17 -8.01 26.53
C CYS A 258 -17.14 -9.19 26.45
N ALA A 259 -16.87 -10.11 25.53
CA ALA A 259 -17.57 -11.39 25.41
C ALA A 259 -16.56 -12.53 25.25
N MET A 260 -16.65 -13.53 26.13
CA MET A 260 -15.74 -14.66 26.18
C MET A 260 -16.51 -15.93 25.77
N PRO A 261 -16.27 -16.49 24.58
CA PRO A 261 -16.91 -17.73 24.17
C PRO A 261 -16.30 -18.94 24.89
N GLU A 262 -16.93 -20.11 24.72
CA GLU A 262 -16.42 -21.41 25.18
C GLU A 262 -16.18 -21.52 26.70
N ILE A 263 -16.94 -20.76 27.49
CA ILE A 263 -16.93 -20.88 28.94
C ILE A 263 -17.78 -22.07 29.35
N ARG A 264 -17.20 -22.97 30.14
CA ARG A 264 -17.89 -24.12 30.72
C ARG A 264 -18.12 -23.91 32.21
N VAL A 265 -19.37 -23.90 32.64
CA VAL A 265 -19.71 -23.98 34.06
C VAL A 265 -19.46 -25.41 34.52
N THR A 266 -18.69 -25.56 35.60
CA THR A 266 -18.27 -26.86 36.15
C THR A 266 -18.85 -27.15 37.53
N GLY A 267 -19.42 -26.14 38.17
CA GLY A 267 -20.12 -26.25 39.44
C GLY A 267 -20.58 -24.88 39.93
N SER A 268 -21.65 -24.85 40.71
CA SER A 268 -22.17 -23.65 41.36
C SER A 268 -22.90 -24.06 42.63
N ASP A 269 -22.83 -23.23 43.66
CA ASP A 269 -23.56 -23.50 44.91
C ASP A 269 -25.07 -23.16 44.82
N PHE A 270 -25.50 -22.49 43.74
CA PHE A 270 -26.86 -21.94 43.64
C PHE A 270 -27.53 -22.11 42.26
N LEU A 271 -26.79 -22.49 41.20
CA LEU A 271 -27.39 -22.74 39.88
C LEU A 271 -27.87 -24.19 39.76
N LYS A 272 -29.10 -24.39 39.29
CA LYS A 272 -29.67 -25.72 39.01
C LYS A 272 -28.98 -26.46 37.85
N ASN A 273 -28.38 -25.71 36.93
CA ASN A 273 -27.70 -26.26 35.74
C ASN A 273 -26.17 -26.24 35.95
N GLU A 274 -25.62 -27.30 36.55
CA GLU A 274 -24.21 -27.34 36.98
C GLU A 274 -23.20 -27.57 35.84
N LYS A 275 -23.64 -27.90 34.62
CA LYS A 275 -22.77 -28.30 33.50
C LYS A 275 -23.27 -27.77 32.16
N ALA A 276 -23.11 -26.47 31.93
CA ALA A 276 -23.45 -25.83 30.67
C ALA A 276 -22.21 -25.21 30.01
N THR A 277 -22.18 -25.21 28.67
CA THR A 277 -21.12 -24.58 27.87
C THR A 277 -21.73 -23.46 27.03
N GLY A 278 -21.12 -22.30 27.05
CA GLY A 278 -21.70 -21.11 26.44
C GLY A 278 -20.71 -19.94 26.36
N ALA A 279 -21.25 -18.74 26.25
CA ALA A 279 -20.49 -17.50 26.23
C ALA A 279 -20.81 -16.64 27.46
N LEU A 280 -19.75 -16.08 28.05
CA LEU A 280 -19.82 -15.14 29.16
C LEU A 280 -19.69 -13.72 28.64
N PHE A 281 -20.71 -12.92 28.87
CA PHE A 281 -20.80 -11.52 28.48
C PHE A 281 -20.58 -10.65 29.71
N LEU A 282 -19.74 -9.64 29.54
CA LEU A 282 -19.43 -8.67 30.57
C LEU A 282 -19.82 -7.28 30.10
N THR A 283 -20.59 -6.60 30.93
CA THR A 283 -20.94 -5.19 30.76
C THR A 283 -20.40 -4.38 31.92
N ASN A 284 -20.49 -3.05 31.84
CA ASN A 284 -20.15 -2.18 32.97
C ASN A 284 -21.07 -2.36 34.19
N ARG A 285 -22.17 -3.15 34.09
CA ARG A 285 -23.15 -3.33 35.16
C ARG A 285 -23.37 -4.77 35.61
N ARG A 286 -23.22 -5.75 34.73
CA ARG A 286 -23.54 -7.16 35.01
C ARG A 286 -22.66 -8.15 34.25
N ILE A 287 -22.69 -9.38 34.73
CA ILE A 287 -22.11 -10.56 34.10
C ILE A 287 -23.27 -11.46 33.69
N VAL A 288 -23.33 -11.81 32.41
CA VAL A 288 -24.39 -12.64 31.84
C VAL A 288 -23.76 -13.86 31.20
N PHE A 289 -24.31 -15.05 31.46
CA PHE A 289 -23.87 -16.28 30.82
C PHE A 289 -25.03 -16.88 30.02
N ILE A 290 -24.82 -16.99 28.72
CA ILE A 290 -25.78 -17.59 27.79
C ILE A 290 -25.16 -18.88 27.29
N ALA A 291 -25.89 -19.98 27.43
CA ALA A 291 -25.39 -21.30 27.09
C ALA A 291 -26.42 -22.15 26.37
N GLU A 292 -25.93 -23.16 25.66
CA GLU A 292 -26.79 -24.20 25.10
C GLU A 292 -27.32 -25.06 26.24
N THR A 293 -28.64 -25.06 26.43
CA THR A 293 -29.35 -25.92 27.37
C THR A 293 -30.22 -26.93 26.60
N GLY A 294 -30.41 -28.11 27.20
CA GLY A 294 -31.24 -29.19 26.64
C GLY A 294 -30.45 -30.34 26.00
N LEU A 295 -30.88 -31.58 26.28
CA LEU A 295 -30.23 -32.81 25.78
C LEU A 295 -30.65 -33.20 24.34
N VAL A 296 -31.90 -32.91 23.97
CA VAL A 296 -32.51 -33.35 22.69
C VAL A 296 -32.81 -32.18 21.76
N ARG A 297 -33.19 -31.02 22.31
CA ARG A 297 -33.34 -29.75 21.58
C ARG A 297 -32.48 -28.71 22.25
N LYS A 298 -31.29 -28.47 21.68
CA LYS A 298 -30.37 -27.43 22.14
C LYS A 298 -31.01 -26.07 21.90
N LYS A 299 -31.21 -25.30 22.96
CA LYS A 299 -31.68 -23.92 22.88
C LYS A 299 -30.69 -23.03 23.62
N MET A 300 -30.33 -21.90 23.03
CA MET A 300 -29.52 -20.89 23.70
C MET A 300 -30.41 -20.12 24.67
N GLU A 301 -30.06 -20.16 25.96
CA GLU A 301 -30.79 -19.46 27.01
C GLU A 301 -29.82 -18.81 27.99
N SER A 302 -30.25 -17.70 28.62
CA SER A 302 -29.52 -17.09 29.72
C SER A 302 -29.59 -18.00 30.94
N VAL A 303 -28.46 -18.59 31.31
CA VAL A 303 -28.33 -19.46 32.49
C VAL A 303 -28.24 -18.61 33.74
N PHE A 304 -27.54 -17.48 33.67
CA PHE A 304 -27.54 -16.49 34.73
C PHE A 304 -27.28 -15.08 34.21
N ASP A 305 -27.75 -14.12 35.01
CA ASP A 305 -27.55 -12.70 34.83
C ASP A 305 -27.39 -12.08 36.23
N PHE A 306 -26.16 -11.65 36.55
CA PHE A 306 -25.84 -11.11 37.86
C PHE A 306 -25.27 -9.70 37.77
N PRO A 307 -25.76 -8.76 38.60
CA PRO A 307 -25.11 -7.48 38.81
C PRO A 307 -23.63 -7.66 39.19
N LEU A 308 -22.76 -6.87 38.57
CA LEU A 308 -21.31 -6.94 38.77
C LEU A 308 -20.93 -6.63 40.22
N MET A 309 -21.74 -5.83 40.91
CA MET A 309 -21.61 -5.54 42.35
C MET A 309 -21.79 -6.78 43.26
N TYR A 310 -22.26 -7.91 42.72
CA TYR A 310 -22.37 -9.17 43.47
C TYR A 310 -21.10 -10.01 43.37
N LEU A 311 -20.18 -9.72 42.45
CA LEU A 311 -18.89 -10.39 42.35
C LEU A 311 -17.90 -9.77 43.36
N LYS A 312 -17.47 -10.57 44.35
CA LYS A 312 -16.52 -10.16 45.39
C LYS A 312 -15.08 -10.26 44.89
N SER A 313 -14.69 -11.45 44.44
CA SER A 313 -13.34 -11.77 43.93
C SER A 313 -13.39 -12.84 42.84
N VAL A 314 -12.26 -12.95 42.11
CA VAL A 314 -12.00 -14.00 41.13
C VAL A 314 -10.73 -14.71 41.57
N GLU A 315 -10.79 -16.03 41.75
CA GLU A 315 -9.67 -16.83 42.23
C GLU A 315 -9.36 -17.96 41.26
N GLU A 316 -8.08 -18.30 41.10
CA GLU A 316 -7.65 -19.50 40.38
C GLU A 316 -7.66 -20.70 41.34
N ASP A 317 -8.37 -21.76 40.98
CA ASP A 317 -8.43 -23.02 41.73
C ASP A 317 -7.88 -24.19 40.90
N GLY A 318 -7.09 -25.05 41.54
CA GLY A 318 -6.50 -26.27 40.97
C GLY A 318 -5.11 -26.10 40.33
N ARG A 319 -4.19 -27.05 40.63
CA ARG A 319 -2.83 -27.09 40.05
C ARG A 319 -2.76 -27.68 38.63
N PHE A 320 -3.61 -28.66 38.31
CA PHE A 320 -3.56 -29.43 37.05
C PHE A 320 -4.74 -29.19 36.10
N ARG A 321 -5.88 -28.76 36.62
CA ARG A 321 -7.05 -28.31 35.84
C ARG A 321 -7.46 -26.96 36.41
N LYS A 322 -6.81 -25.91 35.93
CA LYS A 322 -7.07 -24.56 36.41
C LYS A 322 -8.53 -24.19 36.10
N ARG A 323 -9.23 -23.76 37.13
CA ARG A 323 -10.61 -23.27 37.09
C ARG A 323 -10.63 -21.88 37.68
N LEU A 324 -11.51 -21.02 37.17
CA LEU A 324 -11.78 -19.75 37.82
C LEU A 324 -12.98 -19.90 38.74
N VAL A 325 -12.82 -19.46 39.98
CA VAL A 325 -13.88 -19.38 40.98
C VAL A 325 -14.31 -17.93 41.09
N LEU A 326 -15.51 -17.65 40.60
CA LEU A 326 -16.17 -16.37 40.75
C LEU A 326 -16.91 -16.38 42.09
N LYS A 327 -16.37 -15.68 43.10
CA LYS A 327 -16.99 -15.58 44.41
C LYS A 327 -18.10 -14.55 44.38
N MET A 328 -19.34 -15.01 44.30
CA MET A 328 -20.52 -14.15 44.27
C MET A 328 -21.07 -13.93 45.68
N LYS A 329 -21.98 -12.97 45.86
CA LYS A 329 -22.70 -12.80 47.13
C LYS A 329 -23.55 -14.02 47.52
N GLN A 330 -24.04 -14.76 46.54
CA GLN A 330 -24.96 -15.89 46.71
C GLN A 330 -24.25 -17.25 46.82
N GLY A 331 -22.94 -17.30 46.60
CA GLY A 331 -22.14 -18.53 46.61
C GLY A 331 -21.04 -18.49 45.54
N ASP A 332 -20.34 -19.59 45.36
CA ASP A 332 -19.24 -19.69 44.42
C ASP A 332 -19.70 -20.29 43.07
N LEU A 333 -19.16 -19.73 41.98
CA LEU A 333 -19.36 -20.22 40.62
C LEU A 333 -18.02 -20.65 40.03
N ARG A 334 -17.89 -21.94 39.70
CA ARG A 334 -16.66 -22.52 39.14
C ARG A 334 -16.77 -22.65 37.63
N ILE A 335 -15.94 -21.93 36.90
CA ILE A 335 -15.87 -21.97 35.43
C ILE A 335 -14.54 -22.56 34.96
N SER A 336 -14.58 -23.24 33.82
CA SER A 336 -13.43 -23.73 33.07
C SER A 336 -13.43 -23.07 31.70
N CYS A 337 -12.26 -22.63 31.25
CA CYS A 337 -12.09 -21.88 30.00
C CYS A 337 -10.68 -22.09 29.44
N SER A 338 -10.39 -21.52 28.27
CA SER A 338 -9.05 -21.56 27.69
C SER A 338 -8.02 -20.82 28.57
N ASP A 339 -6.74 -21.20 28.49
CA ASP A 339 -5.67 -20.55 29.24
C ASP A 339 -5.56 -19.04 28.93
N GLN A 340 -5.91 -18.63 27.72
CA GLN A 340 -5.93 -17.22 27.33
C GLN A 340 -7.06 -16.48 28.03
N THR A 341 -8.28 -17.03 27.96
CA THR A 341 -9.46 -16.46 28.63
C THR A 341 -9.25 -16.37 30.13
N MET A 342 -8.64 -17.38 30.74
CA MET A 342 -8.37 -17.42 32.16
C MET A 342 -7.45 -16.29 32.62
N LYS A 343 -6.42 -15.97 31.83
CA LYS A 343 -5.50 -14.85 32.13
C LYS A 343 -6.15 -13.49 31.97
N ILE A 344 -7.05 -13.34 30.98
CA ILE A 344 -7.58 -12.04 30.57
C ILE A 344 -8.88 -11.68 31.33
N LEU A 345 -9.68 -12.68 31.71
CA LEU A 345 -10.99 -12.45 32.34
C LEU A 345 -10.91 -11.63 33.64
N PRO A 346 -9.97 -11.88 34.58
CA PRO A 346 -9.85 -11.06 35.78
C PRO A 346 -9.61 -9.57 35.47
N ASP A 347 -8.75 -9.25 34.50
CA ASP A 347 -8.44 -7.88 34.09
C ASP A 347 -9.68 -7.18 33.52
N TYR A 348 -10.44 -7.87 32.67
CA TYR A 348 -11.66 -7.31 32.09
C TYR A 348 -12.77 -7.12 33.13
N ILE A 349 -12.87 -8.01 34.12
CA ILE A 349 -13.76 -7.84 35.27
C ILE A 349 -13.37 -6.59 36.06
N GLU A 350 -12.07 -6.35 36.28
CA GLU A 350 -11.61 -5.14 36.96
C GLU A 350 -11.94 -3.88 36.15
N ILE A 351 -11.71 -3.90 34.83
CA ILE A 351 -12.09 -2.81 33.92
C ILE A 351 -13.59 -2.53 34.00
N ALA A 352 -14.42 -3.56 33.99
CA ALA A 352 -15.87 -3.41 34.12
C ALA A 352 -16.27 -2.85 35.49
N ARG A 353 -15.62 -3.26 36.58
CA ARG A 353 -15.90 -2.75 37.94
C ARG A 353 -15.52 -1.29 38.11
N LYS A 354 -14.44 -0.87 37.45
CA LYS A 354 -13.90 0.50 37.50
C LYS A 354 -14.16 1.26 36.21
N PHE A 355 -15.25 0.94 35.50
CA PHE A 355 -15.49 1.39 34.13
C PHE A 355 -15.39 2.91 33.97
N ASP A 356 -15.87 3.68 34.96
CA ASP A 356 -15.80 5.15 34.98
C ASP A 356 -14.36 5.71 34.89
N LYS A 357 -13.35 4.94 35.30
CA LYS A 357 -11.93 5.32 35.14
C LYS A 357 -11.43 5.14 33.70
N TYR A 358 -11.98 4.15 33.01
CA TYR A 358 -11.52 3.68 31.69
C TYR A 358 -12.36 4.19 30.53
N ILE A 359 -13.57 4.69 30.81
CA ILE A 359 -14.53 5.14 29.81
C ILE A 359 -14.06 6.40 29.09
N GLN A 360 -14.24 6.43 27.77
CA GLN A 360 -14.19 7.64 26.98
C GLN A 360 -15.57 8.32 26.97
N THR A 361 -15.67 9.49 27.61
CA THR A 361 -16.91 10.28 27.65
C THR A 361 -16.98 11.32 26.53
N ASP A 362 -15.83 11.74 26.00
CA ASP A 362 -15.75 12.78 24.99
C ASP A 362 -15.87 12.22 23.57
N MET A 363 -17.11 12.12 23.10
CA MET A 363 -17.40 11.70 21.72
C MET A 363 -17.07 12.77 20.68
N GLN A 364 -16.91 14.04 21.08
CA GLN A 364 -16.47 15.10 20.17
C GLN A 364 -14.99 14.92 19.84
N ARG A 365 -14.17 14.59 20.84
CA ARG A 365 -12.76 14.21 20.65
C ARG A 365 -12.61 13.05 19.67
N VAL A 366 -13.41 12.00 19.81
CA VAL A 366 -13.40 10.86 18.87
C VAL A 366 -13.72 11.29 17.44
N ARG A 367 -14.71 12.17 17.24
CA ARG A 367 -15.05 12.71 15.90
C ARG A 367 -13.96 13.61 15.34
N LYS A 368 -13.30 14.40 16.20
CA LYS A 368 -12.18 15.25 15.82
C LYS A 368 -11.02 14.41 15.28
N LEU A 369 -10.72 13.27 15.92
CA LEU A 369 -9.70 12.33 15.45
C LEU A 369 -9.99 11.82 14.04
N GLU A 370 -11.26 11.60 13.69
CA GLU A 370 -11.64 11.18 12.34
C GLU A 370 -11.38 12.28 11.29
N GLN A 371 -11.61 13.54 11.68
CA GLN A 371 -11.50 14.71 10.79
C GLN A 371 -10.06 15.21 10.63
N GLU A 372 -9.21 15.02 11.64
CA GLU A 372 -7.82 15.43 11.62
C GLU A 372 -7.00 14.52 10.70
N GLU A 373 -6.89 14.95 9.44
CA GLU A 373 -6.04 14.32 8.44
C GLU A 373 -4.70 15.05 8.32
N THR A 374 -3.63 14.31 8.59
CA THR A 374 -2.29 14.85 8.45
C THR A 374 -1.90 14.92 6.97
N ASN A 375 -1.79 16.14 6.45
CA ASN A 375 -1.33 16.37 5.08
C ASN A 375 0.18 16.12 4.99
N ILE A 376 0.58 15.22 4.09
CA ILE A 376 1.99 14.87 3.80
C ILE A 376 2.42 15.26 2.37
N SER A 377 1.55 15.98 1.66
CA SER A 377 1.76 16.35 0.24
C SER A 377 2.95 17.28 0.06
N ASP A 378 3.23 18.13 1.04
CA ASP A 378 4.38 19.03 1.09
C ASP A 378 5.70 18.27 1.04
N VAL A 379 5.86 17.21 1.84
CA VAL A 379 7.08 16.37 1.84
C VAL A 379 7.26 15.67 0.50
N ARG A 380 6.16 15.19 -0.09
CA ARG A 380 6.17 14.57 -1.41
C ARG A 380 6.65 15.55 -2.48
N LEU A 381 6.01 16.70 -2.58
CA LEU A 381 6.34 17.72 -3.59
C LEU A 381 7.80 18.16 -3.47
N LYS A 382 8.27 18.39 -2.24
CA LYS A 382 9.65 18.76 -1.96
C LYS A 382 10.65 17.67 -2.39
N ILE A 383 10.37 16.40 -2.09
CA ILE A 383 11.23 15.29 -2.53
C ILE A 383 11.20 15.10 -4.05
N GLU A 384 10.04 15.24 -4.67
CA GLU A 384 9.89 15.16 -6.14
C GLU A 384 10.67 16.30 -6.83
N GLU A 385 10.64 17.51 -6.29
CA GLU A 385 11.43 18.65 -6.77
C GLU A 385 12.94 18.41 -6.65
N LEU A 386 13.41 17.87 -5.51
CA LEU A 386 14.82 17.50 -5.32
C LEU A 386 15.26 16.46 -6.34
N VAL A 387 14.46 15.41 -6.56
CA VAL A 387 14.75 14.38 -7.57
C VAL A 387 14.79 14.98 -8.97
N TYR A 388 13.84 15.85 -9.31
CA TYR A 388 13.82 16.54 -10.60
C TYR A 388 15.08 17.38 -10.80
N SER A 389 15.51 18.12 -9.77
CA SER A 389 16.72 18.95 -9.79
C SER A 389 18.02 18.16 -9.95
N LEU A 390 18.03 16.88 -9.54
CA LEU A 390 19.17 15.98 -9.67
C LEU A 390 19.25 15.34 -11.06
N LEU A 391 18.11 15.15 -11.71
CA LEU A 391 17.99 14.48 -12.99
C LEU A 391 17.90 15.46 -14.18
N SER A 392 17.60 16.74 -13.93
CA SER A 392 17.58 17.76 -14.97
C SER A 392 19.00 18.11 -15.41
N THR A 393 19.31 17.86 -16.68
CA THR A 393 20.58 18.24 -17.35
C THR A 393 20.70 19.73 -17.65
N SER A 394 19.63 20.52 -17.46
CA SER A 394 19.62 21.95 -17.78
C SER A 394 20.18 22.78 -16.63
N THR A 395 21.31 23.46 -16.89
CA THR A 395 21.82 24.64 -16.15
C THR A 395 22.09 24.47 -14.64
N ARG A 396 23.26 23.90 -14.31
CA ARG A 396 24.01 24.29 -13.08
C ARG A 396 25.22 25.18 -13.38
N GLY A 397 25.22 25.83 -14.55
CA GLY A 397 26.34 26.61 -15.07
C GLY A 397 26.18 28.13 -15.03
N TYR A 398 25.24 28.70 -14.25
CA TYR A 398 24.93 30.13 -14.32
C TYR A 398 24.72 30.84 -12.96
N GLU A 399 25.43 30.43 -11.90
CA GLU A 399 25.46 31.20 -10.63
C GLU A 399 26.86 31.62 -10.15
N ASP A 400 27.93 31.42 -10.94
CA ASP A 400 29.29 31.89 -10.62
C ASP A 400 29.81 32.97 -11.59
N ALA A 401 28.93 33.82 -12.13
CA ALA A 401 29.35 35.03 -12.83
C ALA A 401 29.46 36.21 -11.85
N PRO A 402 30.62 36.90 -11.74
CA PRO A 402 30.75 38.06 -10.89
C PRO A 402 29.91 39.21 -11.47
N ASN A 403 28.88 39.57 -10.71
CA ASN A 403 28.14 40.84 -10.69
C ASN A 403 28.63 41.92 -11.68
N PRO A 404 27.92 42.16 -12.82
CA PRO A 404 28.16 43.35 -13.60
C PRO A 404 27.46 44.53 -12.90
N ARG A 405 28.30 45.52 -12.59
CA ARG A 405 28.01 46.79 -11.96
C ARG A 405 26.70 47.43 -12.43
N SER A 406 26.01 48.01 -11.45
CA SER A 406 24.97 49.02 -11.60
C SER A 406 25.38 50.14 -12.56
N VAL A 407 24.58 50.38 -13.60
CA VAL A 407 24.48 51.69 -14.26
C VAL A 407 23.01 51.94 -14.61
N ASP A 408 22.44 52.85 -13.83
CA ASP A 408 21.44 53.87 -14.14
C ASP A 408 20.47 53.75 -15.34
N SER A 409 19.18 53.65 -14.96
CA SER A 409 18.12 54.68 -15.06
C SER A 409 17.72 55.34 -16.40
N TYR A 410 16.38 55.44 -16.55
CA TYR A 410 15.59 56.25 -17.49
C TYR A 410 15.69 56.00 -19.00
N ARG A 411 14.72 55.24 -19.53
CA ARG A 411 13.98 55.65 -20.74
C ARG A 411 12.54 55.16 -20.75
N LYS A 412 11.63 56.11 -20.53
CA LYS A 412 10.19 56.00 -20.78
C LYS A 412 9.89 56.10 -22.28
N ARG A 413 8.77 55.46 -22.64
CA ARG A 413 7.86 55.65 -23.81
C ARG A 413 8.16 54.87 -25.10
N PRO A 414 7.16 54.65 -25.97
CA PRO A 414 5.71 54.46 -25.73
C PRO A 414 5.12 53.28 -26.54
N TRP A 415 3.88 52.91 -26.20
CA TRP A 415 3.03 51.99 -26.95
C TRP A 415 2.90 52.36 -28.43
N ALA A 416 2.90 51.34 -29.29
CA ALA A 416 2.27 51.38 -30.60
C ALA A 416 1.47 50.08 -30.80
N GLU A 417 0.19 50.28 -31.11
CA GLU A 417 -0.85 49.31 -31.39
C GLU A 417 -0.64 48.57 -32.72
N ARG A 418 -1.08 47.31 -32.77
CA ARG A 418 -1.61 46.49 -33.90
C ARG A 418 -1.27 45.03 -33.63
N GLY A 419 -2.17 44.04 -33.67
CA GLY A 419 -3.60 43.99 -33.85
C GLY A 419 -4.04 42.55 -33.55
N LEU A 420 -5.17 42.44 -32.85
CA LEU A 420 -6.20 41.40 -32.91
C LEU A 420 -5.81 39.97 -33.31
N GLY A 421 -5.75 39.11 -32.30
CA GLY A 421 -6.05 37.68 -32.38
C GLY A 421 -6.75 37.28 -31.09
N GLU A 422 -8.08 37.33 -31.09
CA GLU A 422 -8.92 36.92 -29.95
C GLU A 422 -8.69 35.44 -29.62
N ILE A 423 -8.09 35.17 -28.46
CA ILE A 423 -8.15 33.85 -27.83
C ILE A 423 -9.25 33.94 -26.76
N PRO A 424 -10.40 33.26 -26.93
CA PRO A 424 -11.47 33.32 -25.96
C PRO A 424 -11.05 32.59 -24.69
N TYR A 425 -10.86 33.35 -23.62
CA TYR A 425 -10.84 32.85 -22.25
C TYR A 425 -12.25 32.36 -21.89
N GLY A 426 -12.52 31.08 -22.18
CA GLY A 426 -13.67 30.35 -21.67
C GLY A 426 -13.33 29.69 -20.33
N ALA A 427 -13.93 30.18 -19.26
CA ALA A 427 -13.94 29.52 -17.96
C ALA A 427 -14.62 28.15 -18.06
N GLY A 428 -13.92 27.08 -17.70
CA GLY A 428 -14.47 25.73 -17.67
C GLY A 428 -13.40 24.67 -17.64
N TYR A 429 -12.78 24.45 -16.49
CA TYR A 429 -12.14 23.15 -16.25
C TYR A 429 -13.24 22.09 -16.34
N ALA A 430 -13.23 21.31 -17.42
CA ALA A 430 -14.00 20.08 -17.52
C ALA A 430 -13.78 19.26 -16.24
N GLY A 431 -14.88 18.79 -15.63
CA GLY A 431 -14.79 18.00 -14.41
C GLY A 431 -13.91 16.78 -14.65
N ARG A 432 -13.20 16.33 -13.60
CA ARG A 432 -12.35 15.13 -13.63
C ARG A 432 -13.03 13.91 -14.27
N ASP A 433 -14.36 13.84 -14.17
CA ASP A 433 -15.18 12.76 -14.74
C ASP A 433 -15.37 12.91 -16.26
N GLU A 434 -15.56 14.13 -16.80
CA GLU A 434 -15.63 14.36 -18.26
C GLU A 434 -14.29 14.09 -18.96
N PHE A 435 -13.18 14.41 -18.31
CA PHE A 435 -11.85 14.08 -18.85
C PHE A 435 -11.66 12.56 -18.91
N ARG A 436 -12.10 11.83 -17.88
CA ARG A 436 -12.03 10.37 -17.85
C ARG A 436 -12.92 9.73 -18.90
N ASP A 437 -14.15 10.21 -19.07
CA ASP A 437 -15.08 9.68 -20.08
C ASP A 437 -14.59 9.95 -21.51
N ARG A 438 -13.97 11.12 -21.76
CA ARG A 438 -13.31 11.41 -23.05
C ARG A 438 -12.09 10.54 -23.28
N LEU A 439 -11.32 10.24 -22.24
CA LEU A 439 -10.17 9.33 -22.32
C LEU A 439 -10.63 7.89 -22.62
N GLU A 440 -11.65 7.41 -21.92
CA GLU A 440 -12.21 6.07 -22.14
C GLU A 440 -12.87 5.96 -23.54
N GLN A 441 -13.46 7.04 -24.06
CA GLN A 441 -13.93 7.11 -25.46
C GLN A 441 -12.79 7.17 -26.49
N SER A 442 -11.68 7.86 -26.21
CA SER A 442 -10.56 7.96 -27.15
C SER A 442 -9.78 6.65 -27.27
N PHE A 443 -9.62 5.91 -26.17
CA PHE A 443 -8.97 4.59 -26.20
C PHE A 443 -9.90 3.48 -26.74
N GLY A 444 -11.22 3.70 -26.76
CA GLY A 444 -12.20 2.73 -27.25
C GLY A 444 -12.36 2.67 -28.78
N ARG A 445 -11.79 3.62 -29.55
CA ARG A 445 -11.98 3.69 -31.02
C ARG A 445 -10.89 3.04 -31.86
N GLU A 446 -9.74 2.68 -31.30
CA GLU A 446 -8.57 2.27 -32.10
C GLU A 446 -8.30 0.76 -32.19
N ARG A 447 -9.22 -0.09 -31.72
CA ARG A 447 -9.19 -1.55 -31.96
C ARG A 447 -10.58 -2.09 -32.24
N SER A 448 -11.10 -1.80 -33.44
CA SER A 448 -12.30 -2.45 -33.96
C SER A 448 -11.92 -3.35 -35.13
N ASP A 449 -11.44 -4.57 -34.83
CA ASP A 449 -11.45 -5.68 -35.79
C ASP A 449 -11.58 -7.07 -35.11
N TRP A 450 -12.17 -7.11 -33.91
CA TRP A 450 -12.54 -8.36 -33.26
C TRP A 450 -14.05 -8.45 -33.09
N SER A 451 -14.74 -8.63 -34.21
CA SER A 451 -16.14 -9.02 -34.25
C SER A 451 -16.28 -10.49 -33.83
N HIS A 452 -16.24 -10.75 -32.52
CA HIS A 452 -16.74 -12.01 -31.96
C HIS A 452 -17.79 -11.73 -30.87
N ILE A 453 -19.05 -11.75 -31.31
CA ILE A 453 -20.27 -12.14 -30.59
C ILE A 453 -20.28 -11.78 -29.08
N SER A 454 -20.35 -10.49 -28.78
CA SER A 454 -20.94 -10.03 -27.52
C SER A 454 -22.43 -9.79 -27.75
N ASP A 455 -23.25 -10.54 -27.02
CA ASP A 455 -24.72 -10.47 -27.07
C ASP A 455 -25.19 -9.01 -26.89
N PRO A 456 -25.76 -8.37 -27.94
CA PRO A 456 -26.09 -6.94 -27.94
C PRO A 456 -27.14 -6.57 -26.88
N THR A 457 -27.93 -7.56 -26.42
CA THR A 457 -28.92 -7.39 -25.36
C THR A 457 -28.26 -7.11 -24.00
N LYS A 458 -27.14 -7.77 -23.68
CA LYS A 458 -26.43 -7.59 -22.41
C LYS A 458 -25.76 -6.22 -22.32
N ARG A 459 -25.25 -5.71 -23.44
CA ARG A 459 -24.65 -4.36 -23.50
C ARG A 459 -25.71 -3.28 -23.28
N ARG A 460 -26.88 -3.41 -23.93
CA ARG A 460 -28.02 -2.50 -23.70
C ARG A 460 -28.51 -2.53 -22.26
N ASN A 461 -28.58 -3.71 -21.63
CA ASN A 461 -28.98 -3.84 -20.23
C ASN A 461 -27.97 -3.17 -19.29
N LEU A 462 -26.67 -3.31 -19.54
CA LEU A 462 -25.62 -2.68 -18.73
C LEU A 462 -25.65 -1.15 -18.86
N GLU A 463 -25.88 -0.63 -20.07
CA GLU A 463 -26.07 0.81 -20.30
C GLU A 463 -27.34 1.37 -19.66
N SER A 464 -28.43 0.59 -19.60
CA SER A 464 -29.65 0.97 -18.87
C SER A 464 -29.37 1.06 -17.36
N LEU A 465 -28.75 0.03 -16.79
CA LEU A 465 -28.43 0.00 -15.36
C LEU A 465 -27.49 1.14 -14.94
N ARG A 466 -26.54 1.52 -15.80
CA ARG A 466 -25.67 2.70 -15.57
C ARG A 466 -26.47 4.00 -15.53
N ARG A 467 -27.39 4.21 -16.48
CA ARG A 467 -28.29 5.37 -16.48
C ARG A 467 -29.19 5.40 -15.25
N ASP A 468 -29.72 4.25 -14.86
CA ASP A 468 -30.54 4.12 -13.66
C ASP A 468 -29.71 4.43 -12.39
N ALA A 469 -28.44 4.02 -12.35
CA ALA A 469 -27.55 4.31 -11.23
C ALA A 469 -27.25 5.82 -11.12
N GLU A 470 -27.05 6.50 -12.25
CA GLU A 470 -26.89 7.96 -12.29
C GLU A 470 -28.17 8.68 -11.83
N SER A 471 -29.33 8.23 -12.30
CA SER A 471 -30.64 8.76 -11.89
C SER A 471 -30.87 8.61 -10.38
N ILE A 472 -30.60 7.42 -9.82
CA ILE A 472 -30.70 7.17 -8.37
C ILE A 472 -29.73 8.08 -7.60
N ASN A 473 -28.49 8.24 -8.06
CA ASN A 473 -27.52 9.12 -7.43
C ASN A 473 -27.97 10.60 -7.45
N GLN A 474 -28.60 11.04 -8.53
CA GLN A 474 -29.18 12.38 -8.61
C GLN A 474 -30.34 12.54 -7.64
N ALA A 475 -31.24 11.55 -7.55
CA ALA A 475 -32.36 11.55 -6.61
C ALA A 475 -31.90 11.53 -5.14
N ILE A 476 -30.81 10.84 -4.83
CA ILE A 476 -30.19 10.87 -3.49
C ILE A 476 -29.68 12.28 -3.17
N ARG A 477 -28.94 12.91 -4.10
CA ARG A 477 -28.44 14.28 -3.91
C ARG A 477 -29.57 15.28 -3.74
N GLU A 478 -30.64 15.15 -4.52
CA GLU A 478 -31.83 15.98 -4.40
C GLU A 478 -32.54 15.79 -3.06
N THR A 479 -32.72 14.54 -2.62
CA THR A 479 -33.35 14.22 -1.32
C THR A 479 -32.55 14.83 -0.16
N VAL A 480 -31.22 14.80 -0.23
CA VAL A 480 -30.33 15.46 0.75
C VAL A 480 -30.44 16.98 0.69
N ARG A 481 -30.53 17.58 -0.50
CA ARG A 481 -30.75 19.04 -0.64
C ARG A 481 -32.09 19.45 -0.05
N LEU A 482 -33.17 18.72 -0.33
CA LEU A 482 -34.51 19.00 0.21
C LEU A 482 -34.56 18.95 1.74
N LEU A 483 -33.83 18.02 2.37
CA LEU A 483 -33.68 18.00 3.83
C LEU A 483 -32.92 19.23 4.35
N ARG A 484 -31.80 19.60 3.69
CA ARG A 484 -30.98 20.76 4.09
C ARG A 484 -31.73 22.07 3.95
N ASP A 485 -32.58 22.19 2.93
CA ASP A 485 -33.38 23.38 2.67
C ASP A 485 -34.64 23.45 3.55
N GLY A 486 -34.84 22.48 4.47
CA GLY A 486 -36.02 22.41 5.34
C GLY A 486 -37.32 22.10 4.61
N ARG A 487 -37.24 21.64 3.34
CA ARG A 487 -38.39 21.35 2.48
C ARG A 487 -38.89 19.91 2.61
N LEU A 488 -38.21 19.08 3.39
CA LEU A 488 -38.55 17.67 3.61
C LEU A 488 -38.52 17.37 5.12
N VAL A 489 -39.58 16.73 5.63
CA VAL A 489 -39.65 16.28 7.02
C VAL A 489 -38.69 15.11 7.24
N ALA A 490 -38.09 15.01 8.43
CA ALA A 490 -37.08 13.99 8.74
C ALA A 490 -37.57 12.55 8.53
N GLU A 491 -38.84 12.26 8.82
CA GLU A 491 -39.44 10.94 8.61
C GLU A 491 -39.54 10.59 7.10
N ASP A 492 -39.98 11.53 6.28
CA ASP A 492 -40.03 11.37 4.82
C ASP A 492 -38.64 11.27 4.19
N PHE A 493 -37.66 11.99 4.75
CA PHE A 493 -36.25 11.84 4.37
C PHE A 493 -35.77 10.41 4.62
N ILE A 494 -35.97 9.88 5.84
CA ILE A 494 -35.48 8.54 6.20
C ILE A 494 -36.12 7.49 5.29
N ARG A 495 -37.43 7.58 5.03
CA ARG A 495 -38.13 6.66 4.13
C ARG A 495 -37.57 6.73 2.71
N ARG A 496 -37.56 7.92 2.10
CA ARG A 496 -37.12 8.12 0.70
C ARG A 496 -35.64 7.79 0.51
N TYR A 497 -34.79 8.17 1.45
CA TYR A 497 -33.36 7.87 1.41
C TYR A 497 -33.09 6.37 1.55
N LYS A 498 -33.81 5.67 2.44
CA LYS A 498 -33.67 4.22 2.61
C LYS A 498 -34.06 3.44 1.35
N ASP A 499 -35.13 3.84 0.68
CA ASP A 499 -35.56 3.20 -0.57
C ASP A 499 -34.55 3.45 -1.70
N LEU A 500 -34.07 4.69 -1.86
CA LEU A 500 -33.03 5.02 -2.85
C LEU A 500 -31.70 4.29 -2.60
N MET A 501 -31.31 4.12 -1.33
CA MET A 501 -30.11 3.36 -0.97
C MET A 501 -30.26 1.87 -1.26
N ARG A 502 -31.47 1.32 -1.07
CA ARG A 502 -31.80 -0.06 -1.44
C ARG A 502 -31.71 -0.25 -2.96
N ASP A 503 -32.30 0.66 -3.74
CA ASP A 503 -32.28 0.61 -5.20
C ASP A 503 -30.87 0.76 -5.75
N SER A 504 -30.07 1.67 -5.18
CA SER A 504 -28.65 1.83 -5.50
C SER A 504 -27.86 0.54 -5.26
N TYR A 505 -28.11 -0.15 -4.14
CA TYR A 505 -27.46 -1.42 -3.84
C TYR A 505 -27.81 -2.52 -4.85
N TYR A 506 -29.10 -2.69 -5.18
CA TYR A 506 -29.52 -3.70 -6.16
C TYR A 506 -28.95 -3.42 -7.54
N ASN A 507 -28.99 -2.16 -7.97
CA ASN A 507 -28.50 -1.76 -9.28
C ASN A 507 -26.98 -1.99 -9.39
N ARG A 508 -26.21 -1.59 -8.37
CA ARG A 508 -24.76 -1.85 -8.32
C ARG A 508 -24.43 -3.34 -8.32
N ARG A 509 -25.18 -4.15 -7.56
CA ARG A 509 -25.01 -5.61 -7.53
C ARG A 509 -25.29 -6.26 -8.89
N GLU A 510 -26.27 -5.75 -9.62
CA GLU A 510 -26.61 -6.25 -10.96
C GLU A 510 -25.57 -5.84 -12.01
N ILE A 511 -25.07 -4.60 -11.94
CA ILE A 511 -23.93 -4.15 -12.78
C ILE A 511 -22.70 -5.04 -12.54
N ASP A 512 -22.37 -5.33 -11.28
CA ASP A 512 -21.24 -6.20 -10.94
C ASP A 512 -21.45 -7.64 -11.45
N ARG A 513 -22.68 -8.17 -11.34
CA ARG A 513 -23.05 -9.48 -11.86
C ARG A 513 -22.85 -9.58 -13.37
N LEU A 514 -23.40 -8.62 -14.12
CA LEU A 514 -23.27 -8.58 -15.58
C LEU A 514 -21.83 -8.34 -16.03
N SER A 515 -21.10 -7.47 -15.33
CA SER A 515 -19.68 -7.17 -15.62
C SER A 515 -18.79 -8.41 -15.43
N ARG A 516 -19.04 -9.21 -14.37
CA ARG A 516 -18.33 -10.48 -14.14
C ARG A 516 -18.64 -11.50 -15.23
N GLN A 517 -19.91 -11.65 -15.61
CA GLN A 517 -20.31 -12.56 -16.70
C GLN A 517 -19.69 -12.20 -18.05
N THR A 518 -19.53 -10.91 -18.35
CA THR A 518 -18.78 -10.48 -19.54
C THR A 518 -17.30 -10.81 -19.42
N ARG A 519 -16.68 -10.67 -18.24
CA ARG A 519 -15.24 -10.89 -18.05
C ARG A 519 -14.85 -12.37 -18.09
N THR A 520 -15.67 -13.27 -17.55
CA THR A 520 -15.44 -14.74 -17.56
C THR A 520 -15.64 -15.39 -18.93
N ARG A 521 -16.04 -14.65 -19.96
CA ARG A 521 -16.12 -15.16 -21.35
C ARG A 521 -14.88 -14.85 -22.19
N TYR A 522 -13.99 -13.99 -21.70
CA TYR A 522 -12.77 -13.55 -22.39
C TYR A 522 -11.49 -14.10 -21.72
N TRP A 523 -11.65 -14.97 -20.74
CA TRP A 523 -10.64 -15.87 -20.17
C TRP A 523 -11.19 -17.28 -20.32
#